data_AF-A0A258ZUE4-F1
#
_entry.id   AF-A0A258ZUE4-F1
#
_cell.length_a   1.000
_cell.length_b   1.000
_cell.length_c   1.000
_cell.angle_alpha   90.00
_cell.angle_beta   90.00
_cell.angle_gamma   90.00
#
_symmetry.space_group_name_H-M   'P 1'
#
loop_
_entity.id
_entity.type
_entity.pdbx_description
1 polymer ?
#
loop_
_entity_poly.entity_id
_entity_poly.type
_entity_poly.pdbx_seq_one_letter_code
_entity_poly.pdbx_strand_id
1 'polypeptide(L)' 'AISGCAKLNVAALGNVVPQLHVHVVGRNPGDAAWPGPVFGQGTRTPLAAAERTARSLALRKALGIQA' A
#
# COMPACT_ATOMS: atom_id res chain seq x y z
N ALA A 1 -5.77 -1.96 13.61
CA ALA A 1 -5.02 -1.18 12.60
C ALA A 1 -6.00 -0.63 11.56
N ILE A 2 -5.80 0.58 11.01
CA ILE A 2 -6.78 1.26 10.15
C ILE A 2 -7.15 0.52 8.85
N SER A 3 -6.25 -0.33 8.34
CA SER A 3 -6.47 -1.13 7.13
C SER A 3 -7.04 -2.53 7.40
N GLY A 4 -7.03 -3.01 8.65
CA GLY A 4 -7.42 -4.38 8.99
C GLY A 4 -6.55 -5.49 8.37
N CYS A 5 -5.41 -5.17 7.75
CA CYS A 5 -4.59 -6.16 7.06
C CYS A 5 -3.92 -7.15 8.03
N ALA A 6 -3.83 -8.42 7.63
CA ALA A 6 -3.21 -9.48 8.41
C ALA A 6 -1.68 -9.34 8.53
N LYS A 7 -1.02 -8.79 7.50
CA LYS A 7 0.44 -8.59 7.49
C LYS A 7 0.82 -7.27 6.85
N LEU A 8 1.87 -6.64 7.37
CA LEU A 8 2.52 -5.50 6.73
C LEU A 8 3.82 -5.95 6.06
N ASN A 9 4.00 -5.61 4.79
CA ASN A 9 5.27 -5.71 4.08
C ASN A 9 5.90 -4.31 3.98
N VAL A 10 7.17 -4.19 4.35
CA VAL A 10 7.96 -2.95 4.28
C VAL A 10 9.22 -3.23 3.48
N ALA A 11 9.52 -2.41 2.46
CA ALA A 11 10.67 -2.61 1.60
C ALA A 11 11.22 -1.28 1.04
N ALA A 12 12.55 -1.14 1.03
CA ALA A 12 13.26 -0.15 0.23
C ALA A 12 13.96 -0.89 -0.92
N LEU A 13 13.48 -0.67 -2.15
CA LEU A 13 13.99 -1.37 -3.35
C LEU A 13 14.90 -0.45 -4.17
N GLY A 14 14.31 0.40 -5.02
CA GLY A 14 15.06 1.40 -5.79
C GLY A 14 15.64 0.93 -7.13
N ASN A 15 15.28 -0.27 -7.62
CA ASN A 15 15.84 -0.81 -8.88
C ASN A 15 15.38 -0.06 -10.15
N VAL A 16 14.19 0.55 -10.13
CA VAL A 16 13.60 1.26 -11.29
C VAL A 16 13.64 2.77 -11.10
N VAL A 17 13.29 3.26 -9.91
CA VAL A 17 13.33 4.69 -9.55
C VAL A 17 14.44 4.88 -8.52
N PRO A 18 15.51 5.64 -8.84
CA PRO A 18 16.70 5.72 -7.99
C PRO A 18 16.52 6.59 -6.75
N GLN A 19 15.51 7.47 -6.71
CA GLN A 19 15.18 8.24 -5.51
C GLN A 19 14.76 7.28 -4.38
N LEU A 20 15.37 7.41 -3.20
CA LEU A 20 15.01 6.60 -2.03
C LEU A 20 13.52 6.73 -1.72
N HIS A 21 12.83 5.59 -1.66
CA HIS A 21 11.44 5.48 -1.22
C HIS A 21 11.22 4.15 -0.50
N VAL A 22 10.29 4.14 0.44
CA VAL A 22 9.92 2.95 1.21
C VAL A 22 8.48 2.58 0.87
N HIS A 23 8.29 1.36 0.39
CA HIS A 23 6.96 0.79 0.22
C HIS A 23 6.43 0.28 1.56
N VAL A 24 5.19 0.63 1.88
CA VAL A 24 4.44 0.12 3.04
C VAL A 24 3.13 -0.47 2.53
N VAL A 25 3.01 -1.80 2.56
CA VAL A 25 1.92 -2.53 1.88
C VAL A 25 1.21 -3.47 2.85
N GLY A 26 -0.10 -3.26 3.04
CA GLY A 26 -0.96 -4.19 3.77
C GLY A 26 -1.29 -5.42 2.91
N ARG A 27 -1.16 -6.61 3.49
CA ARG A 27 -1.32 -7.92 2.83
C ARG A 27 -2.29 -8.81 3.60
N ASN A 28 -3.00 -9.67 2.88
CA ASN A 28 -3.92 -10.66 3.44
C ASN A 28 -3.75 -12.01 2.73
N PRO A 29 -3.93 -13.15 3.43
CA PRO A 29 -4.04 -14.45 2.77
C PRO A 29 -5.07 -14.42 1.64
N GLY A 30 -4.69 -14.91 0.46
CA GLY A 30 -5.55 -14.94 -0.73
C GLY A 30 -5.62 -13.63 -1.51
N ASP A 31 -4.87 -12.58 -1.13
CA ASP A 31 -4.70 -11.43 -2.03
C ASP A 31 -3.96 -11.83 -3.32
N ALA A 32 -4.07 -10.99 -4.36
CA ALA A 32 -3.68 -11.34 -5.72
C ALA A 32 -2.23 -11.84 -5.91
N ALA A 33 -1.32 -11.51 -4.98
CA ALA A 33 0.07 -11.93 -5.03
C ALA A 33 0.48 -12.80 -3.84
N TRP A 34 -0.45 -13.26 -3.00
CA TRP A 34 -0.14 -14.06 -1.82
C TRP A 34 0.37 -15.47 -2.21
N PRO A 35 1.41 -16.03 -1.56
CA PRO A 35 2.23 -15.46 -0.47
C PRO A 35 3.43 -14.63 -0.95
N GLY A 36 3.62 -14.48 -2.26
CA GLY A 36 4.74 -13.77 -2.87
C GLY A 36 4.72 -12.23 -2.71
N PRO A 37 5.74 -11.55 -3.25
CA PRO A 37 5.81 -10.09 -3.27
C PRO A 37 4.81 -9.50 -4.28
N VAL A 38 4.30 -8.30 -4.01
CA VAL A 38 3.40 -7.58 -4.95
C VAL A 38 4.16 -6.92 -6.11
N PHE A 39 5.47 -6.73 -5.98
CA PHE A 39 6.27 -5.99 -6.95
C PHE A 39 6.43 -6.79 -8.24
N GLY A 40 6.00 -6.22 -9.37
CA GLY A 40 6.05 -6.88 -10.68
C GLY A 40 5.01 -7.96 -10.89
N GLN A 41 4.04 -8.14 -9.99
CA GLN A 41 2.97 -9.14 -10.12
C GLN A 41 1.67 -8.51 -10.63
N GLY A 42 1.09 -9.13 -11.66
CA GLY A 42 -0.21 -8.76 -12.22
C GLY A 42 -0.25 -7.37 -12.88
N THR A 43 -1.47 -6.87 -13.09
CA THR A 43 -1.72 -5.54 -13.67
C THR A 43 -2.32 -4.61 -12.63
N ARG A 44 -1.85 -3.37 -12.58
CA ARG A 44 -2.38 -2.35 -11.67
C ARG A 44 -3.86 -2.09 -11.99
N THR A 45 -4.71 -2.25 -10.99
CA THR A 45 -6.11 -1.78 -11.02
C THR A 45 -6.22 -0.45 -10.25
N PRO A 46 -6.56 0.68 -10.91
CA PRO A 46 -6.72 1.95 -10.23
C PRO A 46 -7.91 1.92 -9.26
N LEU A 47 -7.73 2.51 -8.08
CA LEU A 47 -8.84 2.78 -7.16
C LEU A 47 -9.73 3.89 -7.74
N ALA A 48 -11.05 3.74 -7.54
CA ALA A 48 -12.02 4.80 -7.81
C ALA A 48 -11.68 6.08 -7.02
N ALA A 49 -12.01 7.25 -7.56
CA ALA A 49 -11.61 8.54 -6.97
C ALA A 49 -12.12 8.72 -5.53
N ALA A 50 -13.39 8.38 -5.27
CA ALA A 50 -13.99 8.45 -3.94
C ALA A 50 -13.25 7.55 -2.94
N GLU A 51 -12.94 6.31 -3.34
CA GLU A 51 -12.23 5.35 -2.50
C GLU A 51 -10.80 5.79 -2.17
N ARG A 52 -10.08 6.37 -3.16
CA ARG A 52 -8.76 6.96 -2.92
C ARG A 52 -8.81 8.07 -1.88
N THR A 53 -9.80 8.97 -2.01
CA THR A 53 -9.98 10.10 -1.09
C THR A 53 -10.29 9.61 0.32
N ALA A 54 -11.21 8.66 0.46
CA ALA A 54 -11.57 8.08 1.75
C ALA A 54 -10.37 7.43 2.45
N ARG A 55 -9.59 6.60 1.73
CA ARG A 55 -8.39 5.96 2.28
C ARG A 55 -7.32 6.98 2.68
N SER A 56 -7.08 7.98 1.85
CA SER A 56 -6.10 9.04 2.13
C SER A 56 -6.47 9.82 3.40
N LEU A 57 -7.74 10.20 3.56
CA LEU A 57 -8.22 10.91 4.74
C LEU A 57 -8.09 10.07 6.01
N ALA A 58 -8.46 8.79 5.93
CA ALA A 58 -8.32 7.84 7.02
C ALA A 58 -6.85 7.73 7.48
N LEU A 59 -5.92 7.56 6.53
CA LEU A 59 -4.48 7.48 6.82
C LEU A 59 -3.93 8.78 7.44
N ARG A 60 -4.28 9.94 6.88
CA ARG A 60 -3.86 11.25 7.42
C ARG A 60 -4.29 11.41 8.88
N LYS A 61 -5.54 11.09 9.18
CA LYS A 61 -6.08 11.13 10.55
C LYS A 61 -5.30 10.20 11.48
N ALA A 62 -5.04 8.96 11.07
CA ALA A 62 -4.31 8.00 11.90
C ALA A 62 -2.83 8.37 12.12
N LEU A 63 -2.23 9.06 11.16
CA LEU A 63 -0.84 9.52 11.23
C LEU A 63 -0.70 10.90 11.91
N GLY A 64 -1.80 11.52 12.34
CA GLY A 64 -1.79 12.88 12.91
C GLY A 64 -1.36 13.95 11.91
N ILE A 65 -1.44 13.67 10.60
CA ILE A 65 -1.10 14.62 9.54
C ILE A 65 -2.34 15.47 9.28
N GLN A 66 -2.29 16.73 9.69
CA GLN A 66 -3.32 17.72 9.36
C GLN A 66 -3.15 18.16 7.89
N ALA A 67 -4.29 18.45 7.25
CA ALA A 67 -4.34 18.96 5.88
C ALA A 67 -3.88 20.42 5.81
#